data_AF-A0A535SPP5-F1
#
_entry.id   AF-A0A535SPP5-F1
#
_cell.length_a   1.000
_cell.length_b   1.000
_cell.length_c   1.000
_cell.angle_alpha   90.00
_cell.angle_beta   90.00
_cell.angle_gamma   90.00
#
_symmetry.space_group_name_H-M   'P 1'
#
loop_
_entity.id
_entity.type
_entity.pdbx_description
1 polymer ?
#
loop_
_entity_poly.entity_id
_entity_poly.type
_entity_poly.pdbx_seq_one_letter_code
_entity_poly.pdbx_strand_id
1 'polypeptide(L)'
;MQDASSTLASLAAQQPSGLTDSMRHELAVAAASYRFRQAARQEQLRVYELAGYSSVESAVVPLVPASVQGPLEESIAALHSLYILGGIDQYYLVNPHFTLPYMSAAPLDSLRSYYNEAYRRYGIDPSYLASINFIESKFGRVNGPSSAGAMGPMQFLPSTWANYGQGGDIMDPHAAILAAARYL
;
A
#
# COMPACT_ATOMS: atom_id res chain seq x y z
N MET A 1 4.04 13.80 7.93
CA MET A 1 3.12 13.48 6.82
C MET A 1 1.75 14.13 6.98
N GLN A 2 1.19 14.19 8.20
CA GLN A 2 -0.14 14.75 8.49
C GLN A 2 -0.37 16.15 7.88
N ASP A 3 0.52 17.11 8.09
CA ASP A 3 0.39 18.47 7.52
C ASP A 3 0.35 18.50 6.00
N ALA A 4 1.16 17.64 5.35
CA ALA A 4 1.18 17.54 3.90
C ALA A 4 -0.11 16.90 3.37
N SER A 5 -0.67 15.93 4.10
CA SER A 5 -1.94 15.30 3.78
C SER A 5 -3.12 16.26 3.97
N SER A 6 -3.18 16.99 5.09
CA SER A 6 -4.24 17.96 5.37
C SER A 6 -4.25 19.12 4.37
N THR A 7 -3.05 19.60 3.98
CA THR A 7 -2.91 20.63 2.94
C THR A 7 -3.39 20.12 1.58
N LEU A 8 -3.04 18.89 1.21
CA LEU A 8 -3.49 18.32 -0.06
C LEU A 8 -5.01 18.13 -0.08
N ALA A 9 -5.59 17.64 1.01
CA ALA A 9 -7.04 17.44 1.15
C ALA A 9 -7.80 18.77 1.10
N SER A 10 -7.30 19.81 1.79
CA SER A 10 -7.94 21.13 1.79
C SER A 10 -7.90 21.79 0.41
N LEU A 11 -6.78 21.67 -0.32
CA LEU A 11 -6.68 22.14 -1.70
C LEU A 11 -7.61 21.35 -2.62
N ALA A 12 -7.67 20.02 -2.53
CA ALA A 12 -8.54 19.20 -3.37
C ALA A 12 -10.04 19.52 -3.21
N ALA A 13 -10.45 20.08 -2.06
CA ALA A 13 -11.83 20.49 -1.81
C ALA A 13 -12.19 21.88 -2.36
N GLN A 14 -11.22 22.68 -2.80
CA GLN A 14 -11.46 24.03 -3.32
C GLN A 14 -11.98 23.99 -4.76
N GLN A 15 -12.85 24.94 -5.10
CA GLN A 15 -13.31 25.17 -6.47
C GLN A 15 -12.89 26.56 -6.93
N PRO A 16 -11.75 26.69 -7.64
CA PRO A 16 -11.29 27.98 -8.14
C PRO A 16 -12.20 28.50 -9.27
N SER A 17 -12.40 29.81 -9.31
CA SER A 17 -13.21 30.49 -10.33
C SER A 17 -12.36 31.36 -11.24
N GLY A 18 -12.43 31.14 -12.55
CA GLY A 18 -11.69 31.94 -13.53
C GLY A 18 -10.25 31.46 -13.75
N LEU A 19 -9.69 31.81 -14.91
CA LEU A 19 -8.46 31.21 -15.43
C LEU A 19 -7.24 31.36 -14.50
N THR A 20 -7.00 32.57 -13.96
CA THR A 20 -5.83 32.82 -13.11
C THR A 20 -5.91 32.08 -11.77
N ASP A 21 -7.10 31.97 -11.20
CA ASP A 21 -7.31 31.24 -9.94
C ASP A 21 -7.20 29.73 -10.17
N SER A 22 -7.69 29.22 -11.30
CA SER A 22 -7.48 27.81 -11.71
C SER A 22 -6.00 27.48 -11.86
N MET A 23 -5.21 28.33 -12.55
CA MET A 23 -3.77 28.10 -12.69
C MET A 23 -3.02 28.12 -11.35
N ARG A 24 -3.36 29.07 -10.46
CA ARG A 24 -2.77 29.11 -9.11
C ARG A 24 -3.12 27.88 -8.29
N HIS A 25 -4.38 27.44 -8.36
CA HIS A 25 -4.86 26.24 -7.67
C HIS A 25 -4.14 24.98 -8.19
N GLU A 26 -4.03 24.79 -9.50
CA GLU A 26 -3.30 23.66 -10.10
C GLU A 26 -1.84 23.61 -9.62
N LEU A 27 -1.14 24.75 -9.61
CA LEU A 27 0.24 24.83 -9.11
C LEU A 27 0.31 24.50 -7.61
N ALA A 28 -0.65 24.96 -6.82
CA ALA A 28 -0.73 24.65 -5.39
C ALA A 28 -0.98 23.15 -5.13
N VAL A 29 -1.91 22.54 -5.87
CA VAL A 29 -2.19 21.08 -5.80
C VAL A 29 -0.95 20.28 -6.19
N ALA A 30 -0.24 20.69 -7.25
CA ALA A 30 0.99 20.03 -7.68
C ALA A 30 2.09 20.10 -6.60
N ALA A 31 2.29 21.28 -6.00
CA ALA A 31 3.24 21.48 -4.92
C ALA A 31 2.88 20.68 -3.65
N ALA A 32 1.60 20.68 -3.26
CA ALA A 32 1.11 19.90 -2.12
C ALA A 32 1.26 18.39 -2.36
N SER A 33 0.94 17.92 -3.57
CA SER A 33 1.12 16.52 -3.97
C SER A 33 2.59 16.10 -3.92
N TYR A 34 3.51 16.97 -4.35
CA TYR A 34 4.95 16.73 -4.23
C TYR A 34 5.39 16.61 -2.77
N ARG A 35 4.97 17.55 -1.92
CA ARG A 35 5.30 17.54 -0.47
C ARG A 35 4.76 16.29 0.22
N PHE A 36 3.53 15.87 -0.11
CA PHE A 36 2.95 14.64 0.41
C PHE A 36 3.80 13.42 0.04
N ARG A 37 4.18 13.27 -1.24
CA ARG A 37 5.04 12.16 -1.68
C ARG A 37 6.41 12.16 -0.98
N GLN A 38 7.03 13.33 -0.80
CA GLN A 38 8.30 13.42 -0.08
C GLN A 38 8.16 13.04 1.39
N ALA A 39 7.11 13.51 2.06
CA ALA A 39 6.83 13.13 3.44
C ALA A 39 6.58 11.62 3.58
N ALA A 40 5.87 11.02 2.64
CA ALA A 40 5.62 9.58 2.63
C ALA A 40 6.88 8.74 2.40
N ARG A 41 7.81 9.21 1.55
CA ARG A 41 9.12 8.57 1.35
C ARG A 41 9.96 8.62 2.61
N GLN A 42 9.99 9.78 3.27
CA GLN A 42 10.73 9.95 4.52
C GLN A 42 10.18 9.04 5.61
N GLU A 43 8.86 8.99 5.78
CA GLU A 43 8.24 8.09 6.75
C GLU A 43 8.57 6.62 6.47
N GLN A 44 8.44 6.18 5.20
CA GLN A 44 8.80 4.83 4.80
C GLN A 44 10.29 4.52 5.08
N LEU A 45 11.21 5.44 4.79
CA LEU A 45 12.63 5.27 5.12
C LEU A 45 12.85 5.05 6.61
N ARG A 46 12.20 5.83 7.48
CA ARG A 46 12.36 5.70 8.93
C ARG A 46 11.84 4.36 9.45
N VAL A 47 10.71 3.89 8.95
CA VAL A 47 10.20 2.57 9.32
C VAL A 47 11.15 1.45 8.89
N TYR A 48 11.72 1.52 7.68
CA TYR A 48 12.69 0.53 7.21
C TYR A 48 14.02 0.58 7.98
N GLU A 49 14.51 1.78 8.32
CA GLU A 49 15.71 1.97 9.14
C GLU A 49 15.52 1.35 10.53
N LEU A 50 14.38 1.61 11.18
CA LEU A 50 14.05 1.00 12.47
C LEU A 50 13.97 -0.53 12.36
N ALA A 51 13.29 -1.05 11.34
CA ALA A 51 13.20 -2.49 11.12
C ALA A 51 14.55 -3.16 10.77
N GLY A 52 15.51 -2.40 10.25
CA GLY A 52 16.83 -2.88 9.85
C GLY A 52 17.85 -2.96 11.00
N TYR A 53 17.70 -2.13 12.04
CA TYR A 53 18.66 -1.98 13.12
C TYR A 53 18.01 -2.07 14.50
N SER A 54 18.11 -3.22 15.16
CA SER A 54 17.49 -3.47 16.48
C SER A 54 17.94 -2.50 17.58
N SER A 55 19.19 -2.02 17.52
CA SER A 55 19.70 -1.00 18.45
C SER A 55 19.02 0.35 18.25
N VAL A 56 18.70 0.71 17.01
CA VAL A 56 18.00 1.95 16.67
C VAL A 56 16.52 1.83 17.06
N GLU A 57 15.89 0.70 16.74
CA GLU A 57 14.51 0.39 17.16
C GLU A 57 14.34 0.55 18.68
N SER A 58 15.18 -0.14 19.46
CA SER A 58 15.12 -0.13 20.94
C SER A 58 15.34 1.26 21.53
N ALA A 59 16.15 2.09 20.87
CA ALA A 59 16.45 3.45 21.32
C ALA A 59 15.35 4.46 20.94
N VAL A 60 14.69 4.27 19.78
CA VAL A 60 13.78 5.27 19.20
C VAL A 60 12.33 5.01 19.55
N VAL A 61 11.85 3.77 19.52
CA VAL A 61 10.43 3.45 19.75
C VAL A 61 9.92 4.00 21.09
N PRO A 62 10.64 3.92 22.22
CA PRO A 62 10.17 4.51 23.48
C PRO A 62 10.07 6.04 23.47
N LEU A 63 10.74 6.72 22.52
CA LEU A 63 10.78 8.19 22.42
C LEU A 63 9.66 8.76 21.55
N VAL A 64 8.98 7.95 20.73
CA VAL A 64 7.87 8.45 19.91
C VAL A 64 6.59 8.56 20.75
N PRO A 65 5.64 9.43 20.38
CA PRO A 65 4.38 9.56 21.09
C PRO A 65 3.65 8.22 21.24
N ALA A 66 3.01 7.97 22.38
CA ALA A 66 2.31 6.71 22.67
C ALA A 66 1.27 6.31 21.61
N SER A 67 0.62 7.29 20.96
CA SER A 67 -0.32 7.03 19.87
C SER A 67 0.32 6.50 18.59
N VAL A 68 1.63 6.65 18.44
CA VAL A 68 2.42 6.22 17.27
C VAL A 68 3.18 4.92 17.55
N GLN A 69 3.51 4.64 18.81
CA GLN A 69 4.29 3.45 19.21
C GLN A 69 3.69 2.16 18.66
N GLY A 70 2.42 1.85 18.99
CA GLY A 70 1.76 0.62 18.55
C GLY A 70 1.74 0.45 17.02
N PRO A 71 1.23 1.42 16.25
CA PRO A 71 1.25 1.34 14.78
C PRO A 71 2.66 1.21 14.18
N LEU A 72 3.67 1.82 14.82
CA LEU A 72 5.06 1.71 14.39
C LEU A 72 5.63 0.31 14.65
N GLU A 73 5.40 -0.24 15.85
CA GLU A 73 5.79 -1.61 16.22
C GLU A 73 5.12 -2.65 15.32
N GLU A 74 3.82 -2.50 15.04
CA GLU A 74 3.10 -3.38 14.10
C GLU A 74 3.70 -3.31 12.68
N SER A 75 4.08 -2.12 12.23
CA SER A 75 4.71 -1.94 10.92
C SER A 75 6.10 -2.59 10.85
N ILE A 76 6.88 -2.49 11.93
CA ILE A 76 8.20 -3.12 12.05
C ILE A 76 8.04 -4.65 12.08
N ALA A 77 7.13 -5.18 12.90
CA ALA A 77 6.85 -6.61 12.98
C ALA A 77 6.36 -7.20 11.64
N ALA A 78 5.55 -6.44 10.89
CA ALA A 78 5.14 -6.82 9.55
C ALA A 78 6.33 -6.90 8.58
N LEU A 79 7.27 -5.94 8.64
CA LEU A 79 8.49 -5.99 7.84
C LEU A 79 9.37 -7.19 8.22
N HIS A 80 9.57 -7.47 9.50
CA HIS A 80 10.31 -8.65 9.94
C HIS A 80 9.68 -9.95 9.44
N SER A 81 8.35 -10.06 9.47
CA SER A 81 7.64 -11.21 8.92
C SER A 81 7.90 -11.39 7.42
N LEU A 82 7.96 -10.29 6.65
CA LEU A 82 8.32 -10.33 5.23
C LEU A 82 9.78 -10.69 4.99
N TYR A 83 10.69 -10.22 5.83
CA TYR A 83 12.12 -10.53 5.74
C TYR A 83 12.36 -12.02 5.99
N ILE A 84 11.72 -12.58 7.03
CA ILE A 84 11.75 -14.00 7.34
C ILE A 84 11.18 -14.82 6.18
N LEU A 85 10.03 -14.41 5.63
CA LEU A 85 9.43 -15.05 4.45
C LEU A 85 10.38 -15.04 3.24
N GLY A 86 11.12 -13.95 3.06
CA GLY A 86 12.12 -13.79 2.01
C GLY A 86 13.47 -14.49 2.30
N GLY A 87 13.63 -15.16 3.44
CA GLY A 87 14.88 -15.79 3.83
C GLY A 87 16.01 -14.81 4.15
N ILE A 88 15.67 -13.57 4.48
CA ILE A 88 16.63 -12.52 4.84
C ILE A 88 16.85 -12.58 6.35
N ASP A 89 18.09 -12.76 6.79
CA ASP A 89 18.50 -12.75 8.20
C ASP A 89 19.28 -11.48 8.58
N GLN A 90 19.77 -10.74 7.59
CA GLN A 90 20.47 -9.46 7.73
C GLN A 90 19.55 -8.31 7.32
N TYR A 91 18.64 -7.91 8.21
CA TYR A 91 17.59 -6.92 7.91
C TYR A 91 18.12 -5.55 7.46
N TYR A 92 19.30 -5.14 7.93
CA TYR A 92 19.96 -3.89 7.53
C TYR A 92 20.32 -3.81 6.03
N LEU A 93 20.29 -4.93 5.30
CA LEU A 93 20.48 -4.94 3.84
C LEU A 93 19.21 -4.53 3.08
N VAL A 94 18.04 -4.53 3.74
CA VAL A 94 16.77 -4.22 3.09
C VAL A 94 16.55 -2.72 3.01
N ASN A 95 16.42 -2.20 1.80
CA ASN A 95 16.26 -0.78 1.54
C ASN A 95 15.01 -0.50 0.69
N PRO A 96 14.21 0.53 1.02
CA PRO A 96 13.07 0.90 0.20
C PRO A 96 13.53 1.57 -1.10
N HIS A 97 12.95 1.14 -2.22
CA HIS A 97 13.15 1.78 -3.52
C HIS A 97 11.90 2.55 -3.95
N PHE A 98 12.07 3.82 -4.31
CA PHE A 98 10.98 4.73 -4.67
C PHE A 98 10.72 4.80 -6.17
N THR A 99 10.56 3.64 -6.80
CA THR A 99 10.37 3.51 -8.25
C THR A 99 8.91 3.63 -8.68
N LEU A 100 7.96 3.54 -7.74
CA LEU A 100 6.52 3.54 -8.03
C LEU A 100 5.84 4.87 -7.66
N PRO A 101 4.82 5.30 -8.43
CA PRO A 101 3.93 6.39 -8.02
C PRO A 101 3.16 6.04 -6.74
N TYR A 102 2.90 7.03 -5.88
CA TYR A 102 2.17 6.82 -4.63
C TYR A 102 0.68 6.50 -4.79
N MET A 103 0.07 6.82 -5.95
CA MET A 103 -1.38 6.81 -6.16
C MET A 103 -1.90 5.63 -7.00
N SER A 104 -1.16 4.53 -7.11
CA SER A 104 -1.53 3.42 -8.00
C SER A 104 -2.41 2.32 -7.37
N ALA A 105 -2.79 2.44 -6.10
CA ALA A 105 -3.67 1.47 -5.42
C ALA A 105 -5.11 1.99 -5.30
N ALA A 106 -6.07 1.07 -5.18
CA ALA A 106 -7.43 1.42 -4.78
C ALA A 106 -7.45 2.08 -3.37
N PRO A 107 -8.45 2.92 -3.06
CA PRO A 107 -8.58 3.53 -1.75
C PRO A 107 -8.61 2.49 -0.62
N LEU A 108 -8.04 2.83 0.55
CA LEU A 108 -7.94 1.92 1.70
C LEU A 108 -9.32 1.39 2.12
N ASP A 109 -10.33 2.25 2.17
CA ASP A 109 -11.68 1.86 2.57
C ASP A 109 -12.32 0.89 1.57
N SER A 110 -12.06 1.09 0.28
CA SER A 110 -12.48 0.14 -0.77
C SER A 110 -11.82 -1.22 -0.57
N LEU A 111 -10.48 -1.26 -0.41
CA LEU A 111 -9.76 -2.51 -0.18
C LEU A 111 -10.26 -3.25 1.08
N ARG A 112 -10.42 -2.54 2.20
CA ARG A 112 -10.99 -3.09 3.44
C ARG A 112 -12.38 -3.67 3.22
N SER A 113 -13.24 -2.97 2.48
CA SER A 113 -14.58 -3.46 2.13
C SER A 113 -14.50 -4.78 1.35
N TYR A 114 -13.60 -4.86 0.37
CA TYR A 114 -13.43 -6.04 -0.49
C TYR A 114 -12.92 -7.26 0.29
N TYR A 115 -11.94 -7.08 1.18
CA TYR A 115 -11.46 -8.17 2.05
C TYR A 115 -12.54 -8.66 3.01
N ASN A 116 -13.29 -7.73 3.62
CA ASN A 116 -14.39 -8.10 4.51
C ASN A 116 -15.53 -8.81 3.76
N GLU A 117 -15.77 -8.44 2.51
CA GLU A 117 -16.71 -9.15 1.65
C GLU A 117 -16.25 -10.57 1.33
N ALA A 118 -14.96 -10.74 0.99
CA ALA A 118 -14.37 -12.05 0.79
C ALA A 118 -14.50 -12.94 2.04
N TYR A 119 -14.22 -12.38 3.23
CA TYR A 119 -14.42 -13.06 4.50
C TYR A 119 -15.88 -13.51 4.70
N ARG A 120 -16.85 -12.62 4.48
CA ARG A 120 -18.27 -12.97 4.63
C ARG A 120 -18.74 -14.07 3.67
N ARG A 121 -18.17 -14.14 2.46
CA ARG A 121 -18.59 -15.09 1.42
C ARG A 121 -17.87 -16.44 1.51
N TYR A 122 -16.58 -16.42 1.85
CA TYR A 122 -15.70 -17.59 1.72
C TYR A 122 -14.96 -17.94 3.03
N GLY A 123 -15.09 -17.14 4.08
CA GLY A 123 -14.49 -17.41 5.40
C GLY A 123 -12.98 -17.13 5.48
N ILE A 124 -12.36 -16.59 4.43
CA ILE A 124 -10.93 -16.27 4.40
C ILE A 124 -10.66 -15.00 5.20
N ASP A 125 -9.69 -15.05 6.12
CA ASP A 125 -9.32 -13.92 6.97
C ASP A 125 -8.94 -12.68 6.12
N PRO A 126 -9.51 -11.49 6.41
CA PRO A 126 -9.17 -10.26 5.67
C PRO A 126 -7.68 -9.90 5.68
N SER A 127 -6.97 -10.15 6.79
CA SER A 127 -5.53 -9.89 6.90
C SER A 127 -4.73 -10.80 6.00
N TYR A 128 -5.15 -12.06 5.84
CA TYR A 128 -4.48 -13.02 4.95
C TYR A 128 -4.57 -12.60 3.49
N LEU A 129 -5.77 -12.20 3.02
CA LEU A 129 -5.96 -11.66 1.66
C LEU A 129 -5.23 -10.34 1.45
N ALA A 130 -5.21 -9.46 2.46
CA ALA A 130 -4.45 -8.22 2.39
C ALA A 130 -2.95 -8.48 2.28
N SER A 131 -2.41 -9.47 3.01
CA SER A 131 -1.01 -9.88 2.90
C SER A 131 -0.68 -10.43 1.51
N ILE A 132 -1.54 -11.29 0.94
CA ILE A 132 -1.37 -11.77 -0.45
C ILE A 132 -1.35 -10.58 -1.42
N ASN A 133 -2.34 -9.69 -1.36
CA ASN A 133 -2.41 -8.51 -2.24
C ASN A 133 -1.17 -7.60 -2.10
N PHE A 134 -0.64 -7.45 -0.88
CA PHE A 134 0.59 -6.71 -0.66
C PHE A 134 1.81 -7.38 -1.28
N ILE A 135 1.98 -8.68 -1.05
CA ILE A 135 3.13 -9.46 -1.55
C ILE A 135 3.11 -9.52 -3.08
N GLU A 136 1.94 -9.76 -3.68
CA GLU A 136 1.81 -9.93 -5.12
C GLU A 136 2.00 -8.61 -5.89
N SER A 137 1.44 -7.49 -5.41
CA SER A 137 1.36 -6.28 -6.22
C SER A 137 1.46 -4.96 -5.45
N LYS A 138 1.78 -5.01 -4.15
CA LYS A 138 1.75 -3.86 -3.24
C LYS A 138 0.38 -3.17 -3.20
N PHE A 139 -0.70 -3.97 -3.12
CA PHE A 139 -2.10 -3.51 -3.16
C PHE A 139 -2.57 -2.98 -4.53
N GLY A 140 -2.03 -3.55 -5.60
CA GLY A 140 -2.37 -3.19 -6.97
C GLY A 140 -1.49 -2.10 -7.59
N ARG A 141 -0.42 -1.70 -6.91
CA ARG A 141 0.52 -0.69 -7.42
C ARG A 141 1.43 -1.24 -8.52
N VAL A 142 1.58 -2.57 -8.59
CA VAL A 142 2.38 -3.29 -9.58
C VAL A 142 1.56 -4.47 -10.10
N ASN A 143 0.70 -4.23 -11.09
CA ASN A 143 -0.22 -5.25 -11.63
C ASN A 143 0.36 -6.13 -12.74
N GLY A 144 1.66 -6.02 -13.01
CA GLY A 144 2.32 -6.80 -14.04
C GLY A 144 2.00 -6.34 -15.48
N PRO A 145 2.14 -7.24 -16.48
CA PRO A 145 2.40 -8.67 -16.30
C PRO A 145 3.76 -8.96 -15.66
N SER A 146 3.82 -10.01 -14.82
CA SER A 146 5.08 -10.55 -14.31
C SER A 146 5.86 -11.27 -15.43
N SER A 147 7.11 -11.65 -15.18
CA SER A 147 7.90 -12.46 -16.12
C SER A 147 7.26 -13.83 -16.44
N ALA A 148 6.44 -14.36 -15.52
CA ALA A 148 5.67 -15.59 -15.70
C ALA A 148 4.28 -15.35 -16.32
N GLY A 149 3.92 -14.09 -16.63
CA GLY A 149 2.63 -13.73 -17.23
C GLY A 149 1.50 -13.55 -16.21
N ALA A 150 1.80 -13.43 -14.92
CA ALA A 150 0.81 -13.14 -13.89
C ALA A 150 0.32 -11.68 -13.99
N MET A 151 -0.97 -11.44 -13.79
CA MET A 151 -1.59 -10.11 -14.00
C MET A 151 -2.51 -9.71 -12.85
N GLY A 152 -2.70 -8.39 -12.72
CA GLY A 152 -3.64 -7.80 -11.78
C GLY A 152 -3.13 -7.77 -10.34
N PRO A 153 -3.95 -7.25 -9.41
CA PRO A 153 -3.53 -6.98 -8.03
C PRO A 153 -3.29 -8.25 -7.20
N MET A 154 -3.89 -9.38 -7.60
CA MET A 154 -3.63 -10.68 -6.97
C MET A 154 -2.72 -11.58 -7.84
N GLN A 155 -2.06 -11.02 -8.85
CA GLN A 155 -1.12 -11.71 -9.76
C GLN A 155 -1.60 -13.09 -10.21
N PHE A 156 -2.80 -13.15 -10.78
CA PHE A 156 -3.32 -14.38 -11.36
C PHE A 156 -2.65 -14.68 -12.70
N LEU A 157 -2.27 -15.94 -12.92
CA LEU A 157 -2.06 -16.43 -14.29
C LEU A 157 -3.41 -16.43 -15.04
N PRO A 158 -3.44 -16.11 -16.35
CA PRO A 158 -4.68 -16.13 -17.13
C PRO A 158 -5.43 -17.47 -17.08
N SER A 159 -4.71 -18.59 -17.01
CA SER A 159 -5.28 -19.94 -16.87
C SER A 159 -5.95 -20.14 -15.51
N THR A 160 -5.36 -19.65 -14.43
CA THR A 160 -5.97 -19.66 -13.09
C THR A 160 -7.19 -18.72 -13.09
N TRP A 161 -7.09 -17.52 -13.67
CA TRP A 161 -8.21 -16.60 -13.78
C TRP A 161 -9.41 -17.19 -14.51
N ALA A 162 -9.20 -17.97 -15.57
CA ALA A 162 -10.30 -18.63 -16.30
C ALA A 162 -11.17 -19.52 -15.40
N ASN A 163 -10.60 -20.10 -14.34
CA ASN A 163 -11.32 -20.96 -13.40
C ASN A 163 -11.96 -20.18 -12.25
N TYR A 164 -11.29 -19.13 -11.74
CA TYR A 164 -11.69 -18.46 -10.49
C TYR A 164 -12.21 -17.03 -10.69
N GLY A 165 -12.03 -16.42 -11.85
CA GLY A 165 -12.38 -15.02 -12.14
C GLY A 165 -13.85 -14.76 -12.41
N GLN A 166 -14.67 -15.80 -12.64
CA GLN A 166 -16.12 -15.71 -12.92
C GLN A 166 -16.48 -14.73 -14.06
N GLY A 167 -15.62 -14.61 -15.07
CA GLY A 167 -15.82 -13.69 -16.20
C GLY A 167 -15.63 -12.20 -15.85
N GLY A 168 -15.14 -11.88 -14.65
CA GLY A 168 -14.75 -10.52 -14.28
C GLY A 168 -13.44 -10.07 -14.91
N ASP A 169 -13.06 -8.82 -14.62
CA ASP A 169 -11.79 -8.24 -15.03
C ASP A 169 -10.67 -8.58 -14.04
N ILE A 170 -9.59 -9.18 -14.54
CA ILE A 170 -8.39 -9.53 -13.76
C ILE A 170 -7.67 -8.30 -13.20
N MET A 171 -7.84 -7.14 -13.83
CA MET A 171 -7.27 -5.88 -13.37
C MET A 171 -8.12 -5.18 -12.31
N ASP A 172 -9.37 -5.58 -12.13
CA ASP A 172 -10.27 -4.99 -11.13
C ASP A 172 -9.92 -5.53 -9.73
N PRO A 173 -9.56 -4.65 -8.75
CA PRO A 173 -9.18 -5.09 -7.42
C PRO A 173 -10.26 -5.86 -6.68
N HIS A 174 -11.54 -5.51 -6.87
CA HIS A 174 -12.64 -6.21 -6.20
C HIS A 174 -12.79 -7.63 -6.72
N ALA A 175 -12.88 -7.78 -8.05
CA ALA A 175 -12.97 -9.06 -8.72
C ALA A 175 -11.77 -9.96 -8.39
N ALA A 176 -10.57 -9.39 -8.42
CA ALA A 176 -9.34 -10.12 -8.13
C ALA A 176 -9.26 -10.62 -6.67
N ILE A 177 -9.62 -9.78 -5.69
CA ILE A 177 -9.65 -10.18 -4.28
C ILE A 177 -10.69 -11.29 -4.05
N LEU A 178 -11.88 -11.18 -4.64
CA LEU A 178 -12.89 -12.23 -4.54
C LEU A 178 -12.47 -13.52 -5.27
N ALA A 179 -11.73 -13.42 -6.38
CA ALA A 179 -11.17 -14.58 -7.07
C ALA A 179 -10.12 -15.30 -6.23
N ALA A 180 -9.23 -14.56 -5.56
CA ALA A 180 -8.25 -15.13 -4.64
C ALA A 180 -8.93 -15.87 -3.48
N ALA A 181 -10.00 -15.29 -2.93
CA ALA A 181 -10.77 -15.93 -1.88
C ALA A 181 -11.52 -17.20 -2.33
N ARG A 182 -11.83 -17.35 -3.63
CA ARG A 182 -12.38 -18.59 -4.21
C ARG A 182 -11.33 -19.66 -4.50
N TYR A 183 -10.10 -19.22 -4.73
CA TYR A 183 -8.97 -20.10 -5.02
C TYR A 183 -8.47 -20.81 -3.76
N LEU A 184 -8.50 -20.10 -2.63
CA LEU A 184 -8.18 -20.58 -1.28
C LEU A 184 -9.33 -21.38 -0.68
#